data_AF-A0A1F5NVC1-F1
#
_entry.id   AF-A0A1F5NVC1-F1
#
_cell.length_a   1.000
_cell.length_b   1.000
_cell.length_c   1.000
_cell.angle_alpha   90.00
_cell.angle_beta   90.00
_cell.angle_gamma   90.00
#
_symmetry.space_group_name_H-M   'P 1'
#
loop_
_entity.id
_entity.type
_entity.pdbx_description
1 polymer ?
#
loop_
_entity_poly.entity_id
_entity_poly.type
_entity_poly.pdbx_seq_one_letter_code
_entity_poly.pdbx_strand_id
1 'polypeptide(L)'
;MSKTISIKLKKIQYVGDSIGQDIHIEINILGQVFSMEQTIKQGSTVELDRIIAKFPAGNQGFNAKINIKIVEKDFLFNDVGSTSGMIQEGLLNLEVKVREWKKFFRRSTAIFTITFEVKAVESMILKQYRAPKANQDYNRFDDEIIMAVNQWNGRFAAQLNPPPTLLDPNLVKAIIYVESDMGYYKCKGYYPGYPDVMQVADPRNYAIYALKNIFNPKLNRTATEYEVLNGKTVPLEYLEANAEKPETSIYWGVRWLYHLAQ
;
A
#
# COMPACT_ATOMS: atom_id res chain seq x y z
N MET A 1 8.50 19.88 -8.73
CA MET A 1 7.66 18.77 -8.22
C MET A 1 8.49 17.52 -8.31
N SER A 2 8.63 16.75 -7.22
CA SER A 2 9.27 15.43 -7.28
C SER A 2 8.29 14.47 -7.97
N LYS A 3 8.83 13.48 -8.67
CA LYS A 3 8.03 12.39 -9.21
C LYS A 3 8.29 11.16 -8.34
N THR A 4 7.31 10.29 -8.23
CA THR A 4 7.49 8.94 -7.69
C THR A 4 7.22 7.97 -8.82
N ILE A 5 8.12 7.04 -9.06
CA ILE A 5 7.90 5.94 -9.99
C ILE A 5 7.12 4.88 -9.26
N SER A 6 5.93 4.57 -9.75
CA SER A 6 5.13 3.45 -9.29
C SER A 6 5.30 2.29 -10.26
N ILE A 7 5.67 1.13 -9.73
CA ILE A 7 5.79 -0.11 -10.51
C ILE A 7 4.67 -1.04 -10.07
N LYS A 8 3.82 -1.39 -11.01
CA LYS A 8 2.66 -2.23 -10.83
C LYS A 8 2.84 -3.54 -11.59
N LEU A 9 2.65 -4.67 -10.91
CA LEU A 9 2.49 -5.98 -11.53
C LEU A 9 1.07 -6.10 -12.07
N LYS A 10 0.93 -6.04 -13.40
CA LYS A 10 -0.37 -6.08 -14.08
C LYS A 10 -0.89 -7.51 -14.14
N LYS A 11 -0.10 -8.42 -14.70
CA LYS A 11 -0.53 -9.79 -14.95
C LYS A 11 0.63 -10.76 -15.11
N ILE A 12 0.29 -12.04 -15.02
CA ILE A 12 1.20 -13.17 -15.26
C ILE A 12 0.50 -14.14 -16.20
N GLN A 13 1.16 -14.45 -17.31
CA GLN A 13 0.69 -15.44 -18.28
C GLN A 13 1.59 -16.67 -18.23
N TYR A 14 1.00 -17.86 -18.24
CA TYR A 14 1.72 -19.12 -18.23
C TYR A 14 1.48 -19.88 -19.54
N VAL A 15 2.54 -20.09 -20.33
CA VAL A 15 2.54 -20.87 -21.57
C VAL A 15 3.70 -21.89 -21.57
N GLY A 16 3.86 -22.65 -22.65
CA GLY A 16 4.87 -23.72 -22.73
C GLY A 16 4.33 -25.05 -22.21
N ASP A 17 5.19 -25.93 -21.71
CA ASP A 17 4.80 -27.19 -21.09
C ASP A 17 4.29 -27.00 -19.66
N SER A 18 3.45 -27.91 -19.18
CA SER A 18 3.02 -27.93 -17.78
C SER A 18 4.13 -28.50 -16.90
N ILE A 19 4.52 -27.75 -15.88
CA ILE A 19 5.46 -28.16 -14.81
C ILE A 19 4.82 -28.10 -13.42
N GLY A 20 3.50 -27.95 -13.34
CA GLY A 20 2.79 -27.64 -12.09
C GLY A 20 1.98 -26.35 -12.20
N GLN A 21 1.24 -26.00 -11.15
CA GLN A 21 0.35 -24.82 -11.11
C GLN A 21 0.68 -23.84 -10.00
N ASP A 22 1.32 -24.30 -8.93
CA ASP A 22 1.63 -23.47 -7.77
C ASP A 22 3.03 -22.90 -7.89
N ILE A 23 3.12 -21.57 -7.93
CA ILE A 23 4.39 -20.86 -8.11
C ILE A 23 4.62 -19.85 -6.99
N HIS A 24 5.87 -19.72 -6.59
CA HIS A 24 6.38 -18.62 -5.78
C HIS A 24 7.17 -17.68 -6.67
N ILE A 25 6.85 -16.40 -6.61
CA ILE A 25 7.48 -15.35 -7.42
C ILE A 25 8.25 -14.43 -6.49
N GLU A 26 9.51 -14.16 -6.82
CA GLU A 26 10.36 -13.17 -6.16
C GLU A 26 10.78 -12.12 -7.19
N ILE A 27 10.45 -10.87 -6.91
CA ILE A 27 10.80 -9.71 -7.75
C ILE A 27 11.69 -8.80 -6.92
N ASN A 28 12.90 -8.53 -7.40
CA ASN A 28 13.85 -7.63 -6.78
C ASN A 28 14.11 -6.42 -7.68
N ILE A 29 13.80 -5.23 -7.18
CA ILE A 29 14.03 -3.95 -7.86
C ILE A 29 14.82 -3.06 -6.90
N LEU A 30 16.04 -2.67 -7.28
CA LEU A 30 16.92 -1.81 -6.47
C LEU A 30 17.12 -2.30 -5.01
N GLY A 31 17.12 -3.62 -4.79
CA GLY A 31 17.28 -4.23 -3.47
C GLY A 31 15.97 -4.40 -2.69
N GLN A 32 14.86 -3.80 -3.15
CA GLN A 32 13.53 -4.06 -2.59
C GLN A 32 12.99 -5.36 -3.15
N VAL A 33 12.67 -6.31 -2.27
CA VAL A 33 12.13 -7.63 -2.64
C VAL A 33 10.62 -7.64 -2.41
N PHE A 34 9.87 -7.98 -3.44
CA PHE A 34 8.47 -8.34 -3.39
C PHE A 34 8.33 -9.84 -3.66
N SER A 35 7.53 -10.54 -2.86
CA SER A 35 7.24 -11.95 -3.07
C SER A 35 5.76 -12.28 -2.95
N MET A 36 5.32 -13.29 -3.70
CA MET A 36 3.96 -13.81 -3.61
C MET A 36 3.86 -15.25 -4.08
N GLU A 37 2.88 -15.94 -3.52
CA GLU A 37 2.42 -17.26 -3.94
C GLU A 37 1.25 -17.09 -4.90
N GLN A 38 1.21 -17.91 -5.96
CA GLN A 38 0.12 -17.87 -6.93
C GLN A 38 -0.14 -19.24 -7.54
N THR A 39 -1.41 -19.60 -7.70
CA THR A 39 -1.82 -20.74 -8.53
C THR A 39 -2.20 -20.25 -9.92
N ILE A 40 -1.55 -20.78 -10.97
CA ILE A 40 -1.78 -20.44 -12.37
C ILE A 40 -1.86 -21.72 -13.20
N LYS A 41 -2.93 -21.88 -13.99
CA LYS A 41 -3.08 -23.01 -14.91
C LYS A 41 -2.28 -22.77 -16.19
N GLN A 42 -1.69 -23.83 -16.76
CA GLN A 42 -1.07 -23.77 -18.08
C GLN A 42 -2.06 -23.22 -19.12
N GLY A 43 -1.62 -22.26 -19.94
CA GLY A 43 -2.44 -21.60 -20.95
C GLY A 43 -3.34 -20.48 -20.40
N SER A 44 -3.29 -20.19 -19.10
CA SER A 44 -4.09 -19.13 -18.48
C SER A 44 -3.29 -17.85 -18.20
N THR A 45 -4.02 -16.78 -17.90
CA THR A 45 -3.49 -15.48 -17.46
C THR A 45 -4.18 -15.09 -16.17
N VAL A 46 -3.40 -14.64 -15.19
CA VAL A 46 -3.91 -14.05 -13.95
C VAL A 46 -3.65 -12.55 -13.99
N GLU A 47 -4.72 -11.75 -13.91
CA GLU A 47 -4.66 -10.31 -13.71
C GLU A 47 -4.53 -10.02 -12.20
N LEU A 48 -3.55 -9.20 -11.83
CA LEU A 48 -3.20 -8.91 -10.43
C LEU A 48 -3.36 -7.42 -10.09
N ASP A 49 -2.98 -6.54 -11.01
CA ASP A 49 -3.11 -5.09 -10.88
C ASP A 49 -2.52 -4.48 -9.58
N ARG A 50 -1.43 -5.06 -9.07
CA ARG A 50 -0.87 -4.76 -7.74
C ARG A 50 0.39 -3.89 -7.79
N ILE A 51 0.45 -2.83 -6.99
CA ILE A 51 1.68 -2.03 -6.83
C ILE A 51 2.69 -2.83 -6.02
N ILE A 52 3.90 -3.02 -6.56
CA ILE A 52 4.95 -3.85 -5.94
C ILE A 52 6.15 -3.04 -5.46
N ALA A 53 6.36 -1.84 -6.01
CA ALA A 53 7.43 -0.94 -5.59
C ALA A 53 7.10 0.52 -5.93
N LYS A 54 7.65 1.44 -5.14
CA LYS A 54 7.61 2.88 -5.38
C LYS A 54 8.99 3.47 -5.11
N PHE A 55 9.50 4.29 -6.02
CA PHE A 55 10.80 4.93 -5.88
C PHE A 55 10.70 6.44 -6.12
N PRO A 56 11.40 7.29 -5.36
CA PRO A 56 11.52 8.69 -5.72
C PRO A 56 12.25 8.80 -7.07
N ALA A 57 11.63 9.50 -8.02
CA ALA A 57 12.26 9.89 -9.28
C ALA A 57 12.78 11.32 -9.17
N GLY A 58 14.07 11.49 -9.47
CA GLY A 58 14.63 12.79 -9.79
C GLY A 58 14.13 13.30 -11.15
N ASN A 59 14.69 14.42 -11.60
CA ASN A 59 14.35 15.00 -12.90
C ASN A 59 14.91 14.20 -14.10
N GLN A 60 15.79 13.23 -13.84
CA GLN A 60 16.34 12.33 -14.86
C GLN A 60 15.49 11.06 -14.91
N GLY A 61 15.17 10.59 -16.11
CA GLY A 61 14.28 9.44 -16.33
C GLY A 61 14.65 8.22 -15.47
N PHE A 62 13.66 7.43 -15.11
CA PHE A 62 13.88 6.23 -14.28
C PHE A 62 14.38 5.07 -15.12
N ASN A 63 15.54 4.55 -14.75
CA ASN A 63 16.11 3.36 -15.33
C ASN A 63 16.66 2.48 -14.20
N ALA A 64 16.03 1.34 -13.96
CA ALA A 64 16.41 0.44 -12.87
C ALA A 64 16.42 -1.01 -13.34
N LYS A 65 17.37 -1.80 -12.84
CA LYS A 65 17.40 -3.25 -13.09
C LYS A 65 16.34 -3.94 -12.25
N ILE A 66 15.54 -4.79 -12.88
CA ILE A 66 14.63 -5.73 -12.24
C ILE A 66 15.17 -7.15 -12.40
N ASN A 67 15.13 -7.92 -11.33
CA ASN A 67 15.42 -9.35 -11.35
C ASN A 67 14.17 -10.09 -10.91
N ILE A 68 13.80 -11.12 -11.65
CA ILE A 68 12.64 -11.94 -11.35
C ILE A 68 13.08 -13.38 -11.25
N LYS A 69 12.58 -14.06 -10.23
CA LYS A 69 12.77 -15.49 -10.01
C LYS A 69 11.41 -16.11 -9.78
N ILE A 70 11.16 -17.22 -10.46
CA ILE A 70 9.97 -18.04 -10.28
C ILE A 70 10.44 -19.40 -9.80
N VAL A 71 9.80 -19.89 -8.76
CA VAL A 71 9.98 -21.22 -8.21
C VAL A 71 8.66 -21.95 -8.34
N GLU A 72 8.62 -23.03 -9.09
CA GLU A 72 7.49 -23.95 -9.09
C GLU A 72 7.59 -24.83 -7.84
N LYS A 73 6.45 -25.05 -7.18
CA LYS A 73 6.34 -25.81 -5.93
C LYS A 73 5.85 -27.24 -6.17
N ASP A 74 6.74 -28.07 -6.65
CA ASP A 74 6.51 -29.51 -6.72
C ASP A 74 6.85 -30.20 -5.38
N PHE A 75 6.11 -31.26 -5.06
CA PHE A 75 6.26 -32.01 -3.80
C PHE A 75 7.68 -32.62 -3.62
N LEU A 76 8.40 -32.86 -4.71
CA LEU A 76 9.69 -33.57 -4.68
C LEU A 76 10.89 -32.71 -5.12
N PHE A 77 10.71 -31.74 -6.03
CA PHE A 77 11.80 -30.91 -6.55
C PHE A 77 11.27 -29.54 -6.96
N ASN A 78 11.84 -28.46 -6.43
CA ASN A 78 11.47 -27.11 -6.86
C ASN A 78 12.19 -26.77 -8.17
N ASP A 79 11.45 -26.59 -9.25
CA ASP A 79 12.01 -26.07 -10.50
C ASP A 79 12.12 -24.54 -10.44
N VAL A 80 13.27 -24.01 -10.88
CA VAL A 80 13.59 -22.58 -10.75
C VAL A 80 13.93 -21.98 -12.10
N GLY A 81 13.33 -20.84 -12.40
CA GLY A 81 13.69 -19.97 -13.51
C GLY A 81 13.96 -18.55 -13.04
N SER A 82 14.84 -17.85 -13.75
CA SER A 82 15.09 -16.43 -13.49
C SER A 82 15.31 -15.64 -14.77
N THR A 83 15.03 -14.35 -14.70
CA THR A 83 15.30 -13.38 -15.77
C THR A 83 15.63 -12.02 -15.17
N SER A 84 16.19 -11.13 -15.98
CA SER A 84 16.40 -9.74 -15.58
C SER A 84 16.13 -8.80 -16.74
N GLY A 85 15.68 -7.59 -16.43
CA GLY A 85 15.40 -6.55 -17.42
C GLY A 85 15.72 -5.16 -16.89
N MET A 86 15.61 -4.17 -17.76
CA MET A 86 15.66 -2.76 -17.38
C MET A 86 14.24 -2.20 -17.39
N ILE A 87 13.86 -1.56 -16.30
CA ILE A 87 12.59 -0.87 -16.15
C ILE A 87 12.73 0.54 -16.69
N GLN A 88 11.82 0.90 -17.60
CA GLN A 88 11.57 2.26 -18.06
C GLN A 88 10.07 2.56 -17.93
N GLU A 89 9.69 3.83 -17.98
CA GLU A 89 8.28 4.22 -17.97
C GLU A 89 7.51 3.57 -19.14
N GLY A 90 6.31 3.06 -18.87
CA GLY A 90 5.50 2.30 -19.83
C GLY A 90 5.23 0.86 -19.40
N LEU A 91 4.93 0.02 -20.39
CA LEU A 91 4.69 -1.41 -20.20
C LEU A 91 5.98 -2.20 -20.43
N LEU A 92 6.30 -3.11 -19.51
CA LEU A 92 7.43 -4.01 -19.61
C LEU A 92 6.96 -5.45 -19.50
N ASN A 93 7.29 -6.28 -20.49
CA ASN A 93 7.05 -7.72 -20.45
C ASN A 93 8.38 -8.45 -20.30
N LEU A 94 8.46 -9.34 -19.31
CA LEU A 94 9.64 -10.18 -19.09
C LEU A 94 9.25 -11.66 -19.07
N GLU A 95 9.97 -12.44 -19.85
CA GLU A 95 9.81 -13.90 -19.90
C GLU A 95 10.77 -14.58 -18.94
N VAL A 96 10.22 -15.45 -18.08
CA VAL A 96 10.96 -16.36 -17.21
C VAL A 96 10.73 -17.78 -17.69
N LYS A 97 11.81 -18.45 -18.11
CA LYS A 97 11.77 -19.86 -18.51
C LYS A 97 12.12 -20.74 -17.32
N VAL A 98 11.23 -21.65 -16.95
CA VAL A 98 11.40 -22.62 -15.87
C VAL A 98 11.50 -24.00 -16.51
N ARG A 99 12.54 -24.76 -16.17
CA ARG A 99 12.83 -26.07 -16.78
C ARG A 99 12.84 -27.16 -15.73
N GLU A 100 12.11 -28.25 -15.98
CA GLU A 100 12.14 -29.47 -15.17
C GLU A 100 13.55 -30.07 -15.15
N TRP A 101 14.14 -30.26 -13.97
CA TRP A 101 15.49 -30.84 -13.84
C TRP A 101 15.53 -32.33 -14.21
N LYS A 102 14.46 -33.10 -13.98
CA LYS A 102 14.52 -34.58 -13.93
C LYS A 102 13.50 -35.34 -14.78
N LYS A 103 13.67 -35.35 -16.10
CA LYS A 103 13.12 -36.44 -16.95
C LYS A 103 14.14 -36.89 -17.99
N PHE A 104 14.52 -38.17 -17.92
CA PHE A 104 15.49 -38.84 -18.80
C PHE A 104 15.08 -38.85 -20.29
N PHE A 105 13.86 -38.42 -20.65
CA PHE A 105 13.34 -38.50 -22.02
C PHE A 105 12.61 -37.26 -22.57
N ARG A 106 12.33 -36.20 -21.78
CA ARG A 106 11.82 -34.91 -22.30
C ARG A 106 11.96 -33.82 -21.25
N ARG A 107 12.66 -32.73 -21.58
CA ARG A 107 12.76 -31.54 -20.70
C ARG A 107 11.56 -30.63 -20.96
N SER A 108 10.57 -30.68 -20.08
CA SER A 108 9.44 -29.75 -20.10
C SER A 108 9.93 -28.34 -19.81
N THR A 109 9.48 -27.35 -20.58
CA THR A 109 9.81 -25.93 -20.34
C THR A 109 8.54 -25.11 -20.21
N ALA A 110 8.30 -24.57 -19.03
CA ALA A 110 7.30 -23.54 -18.80
C ALA A 110 7.87 -22.15 -19.08
N ILE A 111 7.00 -21.27 -19.58
CA ILE A 111 7.33 -19.88 -19.86
C ILE A 111 6.28 -19.00 -19.17
N PHE A 112 6.75 -18.20 -18.23
CA PHE A 112 5.94 -17.20 -17.55
C PHE A 112 6.25 -15.82 -18.12
N THR A 113 5.26 -15.16 -18.68
CA THR A 113 5.37 -13.76 -19.11
C THR A 113 4.79 -12.87 -18.03
N ILE A 114 5.63 -12.04 -17.43
CA ILE A 114 5.25 -11.11 -16.37
C ILE A 114 5.16 -9.71 -16.97
N THR A 115 3.99 -9.09 -16.86
CA THR A 115 3.75 -7.73 -17.34
C THR A 115 3.76 -6.73 -16.19
N PHE A 116 4.60 -5.71 -16.32
CA PHE A 116 4.65 -4.57 -15.42
C PHE A 116 4.13 -3.32 -16.11
N GLU A 117 3.49 -2.45 -15.33
CA GLU A 117 3.19 -1.07 -15.69
C GLU A 117 4.03 -0.15 -14.80
N VAL A 118 4.79 0.73 -15.43
CA VAL A 118 5.70 1.66 -14.78
C VAL A 118 5.21 3.05 -15.11
N LYS A 119 4.86 3.84 -14.09
CA LYS A 119 4.36 5.20 -14.28
C LYS A 119 5.12 6.17 -13.39
N ALA A 120 5.53 7.29 -13.96
CA ALA A 120 5.90 8.44 -13.14
C ALA A 120 4.61 9.11 -12.67
N VAL A 121 4.34 9.01 -11.38
CA VAL A 121 3.24 9.70 -10.72
C VAL A 121 3.82 10.93 -10.04
N GLU A 122 3.11 12.05 -10.05
CA GLU A 122 3.53 13.19 -9.23
C GLU A 122 3.57 12.76 -7.76
N SER A 123 4.74 12.95 -7.14
CA SER A 123 4.92 12.71 -5.72
C SER A 123 4.27 13.88 -4.99
N MET A 124 3.38 13.57 -4.06
CA MET A 124 2.97 14.56 -3.07
C MET A 124 4.20 14.94 -2.24
N ILE A 125 4.73 16.14 -2.44
CA ILE A 125 5.81 16.67 -1.61
C ILE A 125 5.20 17.08 -0.28
N LEU A 126 5.57 16.38 0.79
CA LEU A 126 5.31 16.84 2.13
C LEU A 126 6.22 18.01 2.50
N LYS A 127 5.61 19.06 3.04
CA LYS A 127 6.29 20.22 3.58
C LYS A 127 7.16 19.76 4.76
N GLN A 128 8.44 20.12 4.70
CA GLN A 128 9.40 19.75 5.73
C GLN A 128 9.31 20.74 6.89
N TYR A 129 9.18 20.23 8.11
CA TYR A 129 9.11 21.02 9.33
C TYR A 129 10.47 21.01 10.02
N ARG A 130 10.90 22.19 10.47
CA ARG A 130 12.11 22.34 11.27
C ARG A 130 11.77 22.01 12.71
N ALA A 131 12.51 21.09 13.30
CA ALA A 131 12.35 20.76 14.71
C ALA A 131 12.77 21.94 15.59
N PRO A 132 11.95 22.35 16.58
CA PRO A 132 12.34 23.38 17.54
C PRO A 132 13.40 22.87 18.54
N LYS A 133 13.54 21.55 18.71
CA LYS A 133 14.53 20.92 19.59
C LYS A 133 15.42 19.96 18.81
N ALA A 134 16.70 19.89 19.16
CA ALA A 134 17.74 19.16 18.43
C ALA A 134 17.53 17.63 18.35
N ASN A 135 16.63 17.07 19.16
CA ASN A 135 16.37 15.63 19.24
C ASN A 135 14.95 15.24 18.79
N GLN A 136 14.25 16.14 18.11
CA GLN A 136 12.94 15.87 17.54
C GLN A 136 13.03 15.79 16.02
N ASP A 137 12.27 14.87 15.43
CA ASP A 137 12.08 14.78 13.99
C ASP A 137 10.60 14.94 13.69
N TYR A 138 10.25 16.08 13.09
CA TYR A 138 8.88 16.43 12.72
C TYR A 138 8.48 15.91 11.34
N ASN A 139 9.35 15.13 10.70
CA ASN A 139 9.13 14.50 9.40
C ASN A 139 9.17 12.97 9.52
N ARG A 140 9.25 12.45 10.75
CA ARG A 140 9.39 11.01 11.08
C ARG A 140 8.22 10.12 10.66
N PHE A 141 7.11 10.71 10.21
CA PHE A 141 5.92 9.99 9.77
C PHE A 141 5.53 10.32 8.32
N ASP A 142 6.43 10.94 7.54
CA ASP A 142 6.12 11.39 6.19
C ASP A 142 5.71 10.22 5.28
N ASP A 143 6.37 9.07 5.40
CA ASP A 143 6.06 7.88 4.60
C ASP A 143 4.69 7.31 4.96
N GLU A 144 4.37 7.19 6.26
CA GLU A 144 3.09 6.72 6.78
C GLU A 144 1.94 7.62 6.34
N ILE A 145 2.14 8.95 6.40
CA ILE A 145 1.16 9.95 5.94
C ILE A 145 0.89 9.77 4.45
N ILE A 146 1.96 9.71 3.64
CA ILE A 146 1.84 9.53 2.18
C ILE A 146 1.15 8.20 1.86
N MET A 147 1.49 7.13 2.56
CA MET A 147 0.88 5.81 2.36
C MET A 147 -0.61 5.81 2.70
N ALA A 148 -0.99 6.29 3.88
CA ALA A 148 -2.38 6.35 4.33
C ALA A 148 -3.24 7.23 3.42
N VAL A 149 -2.75 8.42 3.07
CA VAL A 149 -3.46 9.37 2.19
C VAL A 149 -3.62 8.78 0.80
N ASN A 150 -2.57 8.21 0.20
CA ASN A 150 -2.70 7.58 -1.11
C ASN A 150 -3.70 6.42 -1.12
N GLN A 151 -3.70 5.59 -0.07
CA GLN A 151 -4.62 4.46 0.03
C GLN A 151 -6.07 4.92 0.10
N TRP A 152 -6.39 5.88 0.98
CA TRP A 152 -7.75 6.39 1.11
C TRP A 152 -8.17 7.24 -0.08
N ASN A 153 -7.30 8.13 -0.60
CA ASN A 153 -7.55 8.89 -1.82
C ASN A 153 -7.88 7.96 -2.99
N GLY A 154 -7.14 6.86 -3.16
CA GLY A 154 -7.42 5.87 -4.19
C GLY A 154 -8.79 5.22 -4.04
N ARG A 155 -9.20 4.88 -2.80
CA ARG A 155 -10.51 4.30 -2.51
C ARG A 155 -11.65 5.30 -2.75
N PHE A 156 -11.52 6.54 -2.31
CA PHE A 156 -12.56 7.57 -2.46
C PHE A 156 -12.66 8.08 -3.91
N ALA A 157 -11.55 8.21 -4.63
CA ALA A 157 -11.53 8.59 -6.04
C ALA A 157 -12.23 7.55 -6.95
N ALA A 158 -12.28 6.28 -6.53
CA ALA A 158 -12.91 5.20 -7.29
C ALA A 158 -14.42 5.06 -7.05
N GLN A 159 -15.02 5.89 -6.19
CA GLN A 159 -16.47 5.85 -5.92
C GLN A 159 -17.27 6.44 -7.08
N LEU A 160 -18.56 6.09 -7.18
CA LEU A 160 -19.46 6.67 -8.19
C LEU A 160 -19.55 8.20 -8.09
N ASN A 161 -19.54 8.73 -6.87
CA ASN A 161 -19.57 10.15 -6.56
C ASN A 161 -18.35 10.51 -5.70
N PRO A 162 -17.14 10.61 -6.28
CA PRO A 162 -15.94 10.90 -5.52
C PRO A 162 -16.00 12.33 -4.96
N PRO A 163 -15.30 12.61 -3.84
CA PRO A 163 -15.20 13.97 -3.33
C PRO A 163 -14.54 14.88 -4.39
N PRO A 164 -14.97 16.16 -4.52
CA PRO A 164 -14.48 17.06 -5.56
C PRO A 164 -12.99 17.42 -5.37
N THR A 165 -12.46 17.23 -4.16
CA THR A 165 -11.05 17.42 -3.85
C THR A 165 -10.61 16.29 -2.93
N LEU A 166 -9.50 15.64 -3.29
CA LEU A 166 -8.90 14.58 -2.48
C LEU A 166 -8.07 15.19 -1.34
N LEU A 167 -7.90 14.42 -0.27
CA LEU A 167 -7.17 14.88 0.90
C LEU A 167 -5.70 15.17 0.57
N ASP A 168 -5.22 16.35 0.98
CA ASP A 168 -3.82 16.75 0.87
C ASP A 168 -3.02 16.16 2.04
N PRO A 169 -1.93 15.41 1.80
CA PRO A 169 -1.12 14.88 2.89
C PRO A 169 -0.44 15.96 3.73
N ASN A 170 -0.23 17.18 3.20
CA ASN A 170 0.27 18.31 4.00
C ASN A 170 -0.74 18.73 5.07
N LEU A 171 -2.04 18.64 4.78
CA LEU A 171 -3.08 18.89 5.77
C LEU A 171 -3.02 17.82 6.87
N VAL A 172 -2.87 16.55 6.50
CA VAL A 172 -2.74 15.45 7.48
C VAL A 172 -1.50 15.65 8.37
N LYS A 173 -0.36 16.01 7.78
CA LYS A 173 0.86 16.34 8.53
C LYS A 173 0.67 17.51 9.49
N ALA A 174 -0.04 18.56 9.04
CA ALA A 174 -0.38 19.69 9.89
C ALA A 174 -1.30 19.30 11.06
N ILE A 175 -2.27 18.41 10.82
CA ILE A 175 -3.16 17.90 11.87
C ILE A 175 -2.35 17.10 12.90
N ILE A 176 -1.50 16.16 12.48
CA ILE A 176 -0.65 15.39 13.41
C ILE A 176 0.23 16.31 14.27
N TYR A 177 0.78 17.36 13.65
CA TYR A 177 1.54 18.38 14.37
C TYR A 177 0.71 19.07 15.45
N VAL A 178 -0.52 19.49 15.13
CA VAL A 178 -1.43 20.16 16.09
C VAL A 178 -1.90 19.21 17.20
N GLU A 179 -2.27 17.98 16.84
CA GLU A 179 -2.88 17.02 17.77
C GLU A 179 -1.88 16.44 18.76
N SER A 180 -0.65 16.17 18.34
CA SER A 180 0.29 15.40 19.15
C SER A 180 1.72 15.93 19.18
N ASP A 181 2.01 17.06 18.53
CA ASP A 181 3.38 17.54 18.32
C ASP A 181 4.23 16.43 17.68
N MET A 182 3.70 15.72 16.67
CA MET A 182 4.32 14.53 16.06
C MET A 182 4.61 13.40 17.08
N GLY A 183 3.70 13.21 18.03
CA GLY A 183 3.83 12.27 19.15
C GLY A 183 4.77 12.72 20.26
N TYR A 184 5.34 13.93 20.20
CA TYR A 184 6.19 14.47 21.27
C TYR A 184 5.41 15.11 22.42
N TYR A 185 4.11 15.39 22.24
CA TYR A 185 3.28 15.99 23.28
C TYR A 185 3.12 15.03 24.48
N LYS A 186 3.66 15.44 25.62
CA LYS A 186 3.55 14.73 26.91
C LYS A 186 2.89 15.67 27.92
N CYS A 187 1.65 15.39 28.29
CA CYS A 187 0.98 16.13 29.36
C CYS A 187 0.41 15.18 30.41
N LYS A 188 0.70 15.48 31.68
CA LYS A 188 0.26 14.67 32.83
C LYS A 188 -1.26 14.84 33.00
N GLY A 189 -2.01 13.75 32.93
CA GLY A 189 -3.46 13.76 33.05
C GLY A 189 -4.23 13.98 31.74
N TYR A 190 -3.54 14.03 30.60
CA TYR A 190 -4.15 14.02 29.27
C TYR A 190 -3.85 12.69 28.57
N TYR A 191 -4.68 12.34 27.58
CA TYR A 191 -4.39 11.21 26.70
C TYR A 191 -3.06 11.47 25.98
N PRO A 192 -2.14 10.48 25.92
CA PRO A 192 -0.82 10.70 25.35
C PRO A 192 -0.89 10.87 23.83
N GLY A 193 -0.03 11.73 23.28
CA GLY A 193 0.13 11.94 21.84
C GLY A 193 0.76 10.76 21.10
N TYR A 194 1.32 9.78 21.81
CA TYR A 194 1.97 8.60 21.23
C TYR A 194 1.50 7.33 21.96
N PRO A 195 1.17 6.24 21.24
CA PRO A 195 1.33 6.04 19.79
C PRO A 195 0.24 6.69 18.91
N ASP A 196 -0.81 7.24 19.50
CA ASP A 196 -1.95 7.80 18.78
C ASP A 196 -1.72 9.24 18.30
N VAL A 197 -0.86 9.40 17.29
CA VAL A 197 -0.39 10.71 16.82
C VAL A 197 -1.47 11.59 16.15
N MET A 198 -2.61 11.00 15.73
CA MET A 198 -3.79 11.71 15.26
C MET A 198 -4.92 11.82 16.29
N GLN A 199 -4.72 11.32 17.52
CA GLN A 199 -5.70 11.32 18.61
C GLN A 199 -7.04 10.66 18.21
N VAL A 200 -7.01 9.66 17.31
CA VAL A 200 -8.21 8.99 16.81
C VAL A 200 -8.80 8.07 17.88
N ALA A 201 -7.96 7.46 18.72
CA ALA A 201 -8.32 6.54 19.80
C ALA A 201 -8.39 7.18 21.19
N ASP A 202 -8.25 8.51 21.29
CA ASP A 202 -8.56 9.22 22.53
C ASP A 202 -10.03 8.94 22.92
N PRO A 203 -10.30 8.30 24.08
CA PRO A 203 -11.66 7.96 24.49
C PRO A 203 -12.55 9.19 24.77
N ARG A 204 -11.96 10.38 24.84
CA ARG A 204 -12.69 11.66 24.95
C ARG A 204 -13.21 12.13 23.59
N ASN A 205 -12.62 11.64 22.51
CA ASN A 205 -12.97 11.93 21.13
C ASN A 205 -14.01 10.93 20.60
N TYR A 206 -14.81 11.39 19.63
CA TYR A 206 -15.88 10.59 19.04
C TYR A 206 -15.37 9.58 17.99
N ALA A 207 -14.21 9.85 17.40
CA ALA A 207 -13.72 9.20 16.17
C ALA A 207 -13.64 7.66 16.27
N ILE A 208 -12.96 7.10 17.29
CA ILE A 208 -12.82 5.64 17.40
C ILE A 208 -14.14 4.92 17.63
N TYR A 209 -15.07 5.53 18.38
CA TYR A 209 -16.38 4.95 18.62
C TYR A 209 -17.19 4.90 17.32
N ALA A 210 -17.11 5.98 16.53
CA ALA A 210 -17.78 6.10 15.25
C ALA A 210 -17.21 5.14 14.21
N LEU A 211 -15.88 5.11 14.05
CA LEU A 211 -15.20 4.20 13.12
C LEU A 211 -15.54 2.74 13.40
N LYS A 212 -15.62 2.35 14.67
CA LYS A 212 -15.93 0.96 15.07
C LYS A 212 -17.43 0.67 15.18
N ASN A 213 -18.29 1.68 15.04
CA ASN A 213 -19.73 1.58 15.28
C ASN A 213 -20.09 0.96 16.65
N ILE A 214 -19.46 1.43 17.73
CA ILE A 214 -19.64 0.90 19.09
C ILE A 214 -20.27 1.92 20.05
N PHE A 215 -20.68 1.46 21.22
CA PHE A 215 -21.25 2.30 22.29
C PHE A 215 -20.27 3.38 22.76
N ASN A 216 -20.68 4.64 22.68
CA ASN A 216 -19.94 5.78 23.22
C ASN A 216 -20.53 6.16 24.60
N PRO A 217 -19.76 6.02 25.70
CA PRO A 217 -20.26 6.30 27.04
C PRO A 217 -20.62 7.77 27.27
N LYS A 218 -19.97 8.70 26.56
CA LYS A 218 -20.24 10.14 26.67
C LYS A 218 -21.59 10.52 26.06
N LEU A 219 -22.00 9.82 25.01
CA LEU A 219 -23.30 10.06 24.35
C LEU A 219 -24.40 9.14 24.85
N ASN A 220 -24.06 8.12 25.66
CA ASN A 220 -24.97 7.07 26.12
C ASN A 220 -25.74 6.38 24.97
N ARG A 221 -25.08 6.19 23.82
CA ARG A 221 -25.62 5.51 22.63
C ARG A 221 -24.50 4.96 21.75
N THR A 222 -24.84 4.07 20.83
CA THR A 222 -23.92 3.66 19.74
C THR A 222 -23.60 4.86 18.86
N ALA A 223 -22.32 5.04 18.56
CA ALA A 223 -21.80 6.11 17.71
C ALA A 223 -22.00 5.80 16.22
N THR A 224 -23.20 5.41 15.81
CA THR A 224 -23.45 5.01 14.42
C THR A 224 -23.41 6.25 13.52
N GLU A 225 -22.39 6.30 12.67
CA GLU A 225 -22.27 7.25 11.58
C GLU A 225 -22.55 6.55 10.25
N TYR A 226 -22.87 7.32 9.21
CA TYR A 226 -23.16 6.80 7.88
C TYR A 226 -22.31 7.49 6.82
N GLU A 227 -21.96 6.76 5.77
CA GLU A 227 -21.31 7.30 4.57
C GLU A 227 -22.09 6.93 3.31
N VAL A 228 -21.95 7.73 2.25
CA VAL A 228 -22.54 7.42 0.95
C VAL A 228 -21.51 6.69 0.10
N LEU A 229 -21.69 5.38 -0.08
CA LEU A 229 -20.89 4.56 -0.98
C LEU A 229 -21.70 4.17 -2.20
N ASN A 230 -21.26 4.61 -3.39
CA ASN A 230 -21.90 4.29 -4.66
C ASN A 230 -23.41 4.62 -4.70
N GLY A 231 -23.77 5.79 -4.14
CA GLY A 231 -25.15 6.26 -4.07
C GLY A 231 -26.00 5.59 -2.98
N LYS A 232 -25.43 4.72 -2.14
CA LYS A 232 -26.12 4.08 -1.02
C LYS A 232 -25.55 4.55 0.31
N THR A 233 -26.43 4.88 1.24
CA THR A 233 -26.07 5.15 2.63
C THR A 233 -25.74 3.84 3.34
N VAL A 234 -24.53 3.70 3.85
CA VAL A 234 -24.06 2.53 4.62
C VAL A 234 -23.50 2.97 5.97
N PRO A 235 -23.64 2.16 7.03
CA PRO A 235 -23.03 2.48 8.31
C PRO A 235 -21.50 2.45 8.21
N LEU A 236 -20.85 3.39 8.88
CA LEU A 236 -19.40 3.45 9.03
C LEU A 236 -18.96 2.36 10.03
N GLU A 237 -18.35 1.27 9.55
CA GLU A 237 -17.97 0.14 10.41
C GLU A 237 -16.62 -0.47 10.00
N TYR A 238 -15.61 -0.22 10.84
CA TYR A 238 -14.23 -0.70 10.74
C TYR A 238 -13.82 -1.26 12.10
N LEU A 239 -14.19 -2.51 12.37
CA LEU A 239 -13.97 -3.15 13.68
C LEU A 239 -12.48 -3.25 14.06
N GLU A 240 -11.63 -3.32 13.05
CA GLU A 240 -10.17 -3.35 13.16
C GLU A 240 -9.55 -1.98 13.50
N ALA A 241 -10.34 -0.89 13.51
CA ALA A 241 -9.84 0.45 13.80
C ALA A 241 -9.20 0.53 15.20
N ASN A 242 -7.98 1.05 15.25
CA ASN A 242 -7.17 1.18 16.45
C ASN A 242 -6.10 2.27 16.27
N ALA A 243 -5.37 2.60 17.34
CA ALA A 243 -4.21 3.49 17.28
C ALA A 243 -3.05 2.96 18.14
N GLU A 244 -2.85 1.64 18.13
CA GLU A 244 -1.80 0.99 18.92
C GLU A 244 -0.39 1.32 18.41
N LYS A 245 -0.29 1.80 17.16
CA LYS A 245 0.94 2.26 16.54
C LYS A 245 0.70 3.55 15.75
N PRO A 246 1.72 4.39 15.52
CA PRO A 246 1.58 5.62 14.73
C PRO A 246 1.01 5.36 13.34
N GLU A 247 1.42 4.28 12.67
CA GLU A 247 0.95 3.89 11.35
C GLU A 247 -0.57 3.66 11.34
N THR A 248 -1.10 2.97 12.36
CA THR A 248 -2.55 2.72 12.46
C THR A 248 -3.31 3.96 12.90
N SER A 249 -2.76 4.77 13.81
CA SER A 249 -3.32 6.07 14.17
C SER A 249 -3.48 6.97 12.95
N ILE A 250 -2.43 7.08 12.11
CA ILE A 250 -2.46 7.89 10.88
C ILE A 250 -3.45 7.31 9.88
N TYR A 251 -3.42 5.99 9.66
CA TYR A 251 -4.32 5.32 8.72
C TYR A 251 -5.80 5.57 9.04
N TRP A 252 -6.19 5.39 10.31
CA TRP A 252 -7.58 5.58 10.75
C TRP A 252 -7.95 7.05 10.94
N GLY A 253 -7.00 7.90 11.34
CA GLY A 253 -7.20 9.34 11.38
C GLY A 253 -7.48 9.93 9.99
N VAL A 254 -6.73 9.51 8.96
CA VAL A 254 -7.02 9.89 7.57
C VAL A 254 -8.41 9.41 7.13
N ARG A 255 -8.80 8.18 7.49
CA ARG A 255 -10.15 7.70 7.20
C ARG A 255 -11.22 8.56 7.85
N TRP A 256 -11.01 8.94 9.12
CA TRP A 256 -11.94 9.78 9.87
C TRP A 256 -12.08 11.17 9.23
N LEU A 257 -10.98 11.77 8.74
CA LEU A 257 -11.05 13.06 8.04
C LEU A 257 -11.92 13.01 6.79
N TYR A 258 -11.90 11.89 6.04
CA TYR A 258 -12.82 11.70 4.91
C TYR A 258 -14.28 11.66 5.33
N HIS A 259 -14.60 11.04 6.47
CA HIS A 259 -15.96 11.03 7.01
C HIS A 259 -16.44 12.46 7.30
N LEU A 260 -15.58 13.28 7.93
CA LEU A 260 -15.91 14.65 8.27
C LEU A 260 -16.07 15.58 7.05
N ALA A 261 -15.55 15.19 5.88
CA ALA A 261 -15.56 15.99 4.66
C ALA A 261 -16.71 15.66 3.70
N GLN A 262 -17.47 14.59 3.96
CA GLN A 262 -18.64 14.17 3.18
C GLN A 262 -19.93 14.81 3.71
#